data_AF-A0A1F7TMA4-F1
#
_entry.id   AF-A0A1F7TMA4-F1
#
_cell.length_a   1.000
_cell.length_b   1.000
_cell.length_c   1.000
_cell.angle_alpha   90.00
_cell.angle_beta   90.00
_cell.angle_gamma   90.00
#
_symmetry.space_group_name_H-M   'P 1'
#
loop_
_entity.id
_entity.type
_entity.pdbx_description
1 polymer ?
#
loop_
_entity_poly.entity_id
_entity_poly.type
_entity_poly.pdbx_seq_one_letter_code
_entity_poly.pdbx_strand_id
1 'polypeptide(L)'
;MLTVVLLIGSNIFMTLAWYGHLKFKQTDLWKVVLLSWLLAFFEYCLQVPANRWGHGTFTAAQLKILQEAITLTVFIGFAKVYLNELPRWNEAVAVGLVFLAVVVATLPAASAPGPHALLAQAAETLPPR
;
A
#
# COMPACT_ATOMS: atom_id res chain seq x y z
N MET A 1 -8.11 -8.28 -9.59
CA MET A 1 -8.52 -8.86 -8.28
C MET A 1 -7.37 -9.61 -7.61
N LEU A 2 -6.60 -10.44 -8.33
CA LEU A 2 -5.44 -11.14 -7.77
C LEU A 2 -4.42 -10.20 -7.08
N THR A 3 -4.12 -9.03 -7.66
CA THR A 3 -3.25 -8.01 -7.05
C THR A 3 -3.64 -7.69 -5.61
N VAL A 4 -4.92 -7.41 -5.35
CA VAL A 4 -5.40 -7.02 -4.02
C VAL A 4 -5.19 -8.16 -3.01
N VAL A 5 -5.46 -9.40 -3.41
CA VAL A 5 -5.28 -10.58 -2.55
C VAL A 5 -3.81 -10.77 -2.19
N LEU A 6 -2.91 -10.65 -3.17
CA LEU A 6 -1.46 -10.75 -2.94
C LEU A 6 -0.94 -9.60 -2.06
N LEU A 7 -1.42 -8.37 -2.27
CA LEU A 7 -1.09 -7.21 -1.45
C LEU A 7 -1.55 -7.38 0.01
N ILE A 8 -2.76 -7.90 0.24
CA ILE A 8 -3.26 -8.24 1.59
C ILE A 8 -2.37 -9.32 2.22
N GLY A 9 -2.06 -10.38 1.47
CA GLY A 9 -1.19 -11.46 1.94
C GLY A 9 0.20 -10.97 2.33
N SER A 10 0.85 -10.17 1.47
CA SER A 10 2.12 -9.51 1.78
C SER A 10 2.00 -8.69 3.06
N ASN A 11 0.94 -7.89 3.19
CA ASN A 11 0.79 -6.99 4.32
C ASN A 11 0.66 -7.71 5.68
N ILE A 12 0.05 -8.90 5.70
CA ILE A 12 0.01 -9.75 6.88
C ILE A 12 1.43 -10.15 7.30
N PHE A 13 2.27 -10.61 6.36
CA PHE A 13 3.67 -10.94 6.63
C PHE A 13 4.47 -9.72 7.06
N MET A 14 4.27 -8.58 6.39
CA MET A 14 4.89 -7.29 6.76
C MET A 14 4.57 -6.91 8.21
N THR A 15 3.29 -6.96 8.58
CA THR A 15 2.81 -6.60 9.92
C THR A 15 3.38 -7.55 10.97
N LEU A 16 3.43 -8.86 10.69
CA LEU A 16 4.06 -9.84 11.57
C LEU A 16 5.57 -9.60 11.71
N ALA A 17 6.27 -9.30 10.61
CA ALA A 17 7.70 -9.02 10.64
C ALA A 17 8.03 -7.79 11.48
N TRP A 18 7.21 -6.74 11.40
CA TRP A 18 7.44 -5.47 12.08
C TRP A 18 6.99 -5.45 13.54
N TYR A 19 5.88 -6.12 13.86
CA TYR A 19 5.22 -5.99 15.15
C TYR A 19 4.97 -7.30 15.88
N GLY A 20 5.06 -8.45 15.20
CA GLY A 20 4.80 -9.77 15.81
C GLY A 20 5.71 -10.03 17.01
N HIS A 21 6.97 -9.62 16.94
CA HIS A 21 7.92 -9.81 18.04
C HIS A 21 7.62 -8.97 19.28
N LEU A 22 6.69 -8.00 19.23
CA LEU A 22 6.35 -7.17 20.39
C LEU A 22 5.72 -7.96 21.55
N LYS A 23 5.20 -9.17 21.30
CA LYS A 23 4.80 -10.10 22.37
C LYS A 23 5.97 -10.81 23.04
N PHE A 24 7.12 -10.87 22.38
CA PHE A 24 8.29 -11.65 22.80
C PHE A 24 9.45 -10.74 23.20
N LYS A 25 9.19 -9.73 24.03
CA LYS A 25 10.19 -8.71 24.42
C LYS A 25 11.42 -9.27 25.16
N GLN A 26 11.32 -10.49 25.69
CA GLN A 26 12.41 -11.19 26.38
C GLN A 26 13.30 -12.02 25.45
N THR A 27 12.97 -12.10 24.16
CA THR A 27 13.81 -12.80 23.17
C THR A 27 14.96 -11.91 22.70
N ASP A 28 16.15 -12.50 22.58
CA ASP A 28 17.35 -11.81 22.11
C ASP A 28 17.09 -11.10 20.76
N LEU A 29 17.53 -9.84 20.66
CA LEU A 29 17.30 -9.00 19.48
C LEU A 29 17.75 -9.64 18.17
N TRP A 30 18.89 -10.34 18.17
CA TRP A 30 19.41 -10.97 16.96
C TRP A 30 18.48 -12.07 16.42
N LYS A 31 17.82 -12.83 17.31
CA LYS A 31 16.85 -13.87 16.91
C LYS A 31 15.60 -13.23 16.31
N VAL A 32 15.13 -12.16 16.95
CA VAL A 32 13.97 -11.40 16.47
C VAL A 32 14.25 -10.81 15.09
N VAL A 33 15.39 -10.16 14.90
CA VAL A 33 15.79 -9.58 13.61
C VAL A 33 15.87 -10.66 12.52
N LEU A 34 16.47 -11.81 12.83
CA LEU A 34 16.57 -12.92 11.86
C LEU A 34 15.19 -13.47 11.49
N LEU A 35 14.29 -13.67 12.45
CA LEU A 35 12.92 -14.12 12.19
C LEU A 35 12.11 -13.10 11.39
N SER A 36 12.23 -11.81 11.73
CA SER A 36 11.60 -10.72 10.96
C SER A 36 12.11 -10.68 9.51
N TRP A 37 13.39 -10.96 9.28
CA TRP A 37 13.95 -11.04 7.93
C TRP A 37 13.39 -12.24 7.14
N LEU A 38 13.24 -13.41 7.78
CA LEU A 38 12.61 -14.57 7.15
C LEU A 38 11.14 -14.30 6.80
N LEU A 39 10.39 -13.59 7.65
CA LEU A 39 9.02 -13.18 7.33
C LEU A 39 8.98 -12.17 6.17
N ALA A 40 9.89 -11.19 6.17
CA ALA A 40 10.00 -10.22 5.08
C ALA A 40 10.33 -10.88 3.73
N PHE A 41 11.08 -11.98 3.72
CA PHE A 41 11.30 -12.75 2.49
C PHE A 41 9.98 -13.23 1.86
N PHE A 42 9.08 -13.85 2.65
CA PHE A 42 7.78 -14.30 2.15
C PHE A 42 6.86 -13.15 1.77
N GLU A 43 6.94 -12.02 2.48
CA GLU A 43 6.26 -10.78 2.11
C GLU A 43 6.65 -10.36 0.68
N TYR A 44 7.95 -10.31 0.37
CA TYR A 44 8.43 -9.93 -0.95
C TYR A 44 8.03 -10.91 -2.05
N CYS A 45 7.94 -12.21 -1.75
CA CYS A 45 7.43 -13.22 -2.68
C CYS A 45 5.99 -12.93 -3.15
N LEU A 46 5.20 -12.19 -2.37
CA LEU A 46 3.83 -11.79 -2.73
C LEU A 46 3.79 -10.36 -3.28
N GLN A 47 4.51 -9.44 -2.63
CA GLN A 47 4.51 -8.01 -2.94
C GLN A 47 5.09 -7.71 -4.33
N VAL A 48 6.16 -8.40 -4.72
CA VAL A 48 6.81 -8.18 -6.02
C VAL A 48 5.89 -8.61 -7.18
N PRO A 49 5.33 -9.84 -7.21
CA PRO A 49 4.35 -10.21 -8.24
C PRO A 49 3.10 -9.35 -8.24
N ALA A 50 2.57 -8.99 -7.05
CA ALA A 50 1.38 -8.15 -6.94
C ALA A 50 1.57 -6.81 -7.66
N ASN A 51 2.68 -6.13 -7.39
CA ASN A 51 2.98 -4.84 -8.01
C ASN A 51 3.29 -5.00 -9.49
N ARG A 52 4.09 -6.01 -9.88
CA ARG A 52 4.43 -6.23 -11.30
C ARG A 52 3.22 -6.55 -12.17
N TRP A 53 2.30 -7.37 -11.68
CA TRP A 53 1.09 -7.73 -12.42
C TRP A 53 -0.02 -6.69 -12.31
N GLY A 54 -0.06 -5.94 -11.21
CA GLY A 54 -0.99 -4.82 -11.03
C GLY A 54 -0.61 -3.59 -11.86
N HIS A 55 0.69 -3.38 -12.08
CA HIS A 55 1.20 -2.26 -12.85
C HIS A 55 0.86 -2.43 -14.33
N GLY A 56 0.01 -1.55 -14.85
CA GLY A 56 -0.62 -1.66 -16.17
C GLY A 56 -2.14 -1.55 -16.09
N THR A 57 -2.75 -2.08 -15.02
CA THR A 57 -4.14 -1.76 -14.64
C THR A 57 -4.18 -0.56 -13.71
N PHE A 58 -3.24 -0.49 -12.76
CA PHE A 58 -3.08 0.60 -11.82
C PHE A 58 -1.79 1.36 -12.12
N THR A 59 -1.79 2.67 -11.86
CA THR A 59 -0.54 3.44 -11.81
C THR A 59 0.28 3.05 -10.60
N ALA A 60 1.59 3.34 -10.61
CA ALA A 60 2.45 3.08 -9.45
C ALA A 60 1.95 3.83 -8.20
N ALA A 61 1.45 5.05 -8.37
CA ALA A 61 0.85 5.83 -7.28
C ALA A 61 -0.39 5.13 -6.72
N GLN A 62 -1.31 4.68 -7.57
CA GLN A 62 -2.52 3.96 -7.14
C GLN A 62 -2.19 2.66 -6.39
N LEU A 63 -1.21 1.89 -6.85
CA LEU A 63 -0.75 0.68 -6.16
C LEU A 63 -0.21 1.00 -4.77
N LYS A 64 0.58 2.07 -4.64
CA LYS A 64 1.14 2.49 -3.34
C LYS A 64 0.04 2.94 -2.39
N ILE A 65 -0.89 3.76 -2.87
CA ILE A 65 -2.03 4.26 -2.07
C ILE A 65 -2.92 3.11 -1.62
N LEU A 66 -3.22 2.17 -2.51
CA LEU A 66 -3.95 0.94 -2.18
C LEU A 66 -3.23 0.15 -1.09
N GLN A 67 -1.90 0.04 -1.18
CA GLN A 67 -1.12 -0.65 -0.16
C GLN A 67 -1.16 0.05 1.20
N GLU A 68 -1.18 1.38 1.27
CA GLU A 68 -1.35 2.12 2.54
C GLU A 68 -2.71 1.83 3.17
N ALA A 69 -3.77 1.81 2.38
CA ALA A 69 -5.12 1.46 2.85
C ALA A 69 -5.17 0.02 3.42
N ILE A 70 -4.56 -0.93 2.71
CA ILE A 70 -4.43 -2.31 3.15
C ILE A 70 -3.59 -2.37 4.45
N THR A 71 -2.48 -1.64 4.51
CA THR A 71 -1.58 -1.60 5.66
C THR A 71 -2.30 -1.19 6.92
N LEU A 72 -3.04 -0.08 6.86
CA LEU A 72 -3.80 0.39 8.01
C LEU A 72 -4.89 -0.60 8.42
N THR A 73 -5.61 -1.16 7.45
CA THR A 73 -6.68 -2.14 7.73
C THR A 73 -6.13 -3.39 8.42
N VAL A 74 -5.07 -3.97 7.87
CA VAL A 74 -4.42 -5.17 8.41
C VAL A 74 -3.81 -4.87 9.78
N PHE A 75 -3.15 -3.72 9.94
CA PHE A 75 -2.56 -3.31 11.21
C PHE A 75 -3.61 -3.15 12.32
N ILE A 76 -4.77 -2.54 12.04
CA ILE A 76 -5.85 -2.39 13.04
C ILE A 76 -6.36 -3.77 13.48
N GLY A 77 -6.55 -4.69 12.53
CA GLY A 77 -6.93 -6.07 12.84
C GLY A 77 -5.86 -6.79 13.68
N PHE A 78 -4.59 -6.62 13.32
CA PHE A 78 -3.46 -7.16 14.06
C PHE A 78 -3.35 -6.59 15.48
N ALA A 79 -3.45 -5.27 15.66
CA ALA A 79 -3.41 -4.63 16.97
C ALA A 79 -4.51 -5.19 17.87
N LYS A 80 -5.73 -5.31 17.35
CA LYS A 80 -6.86 -5.87 18.09
C LYS A 80 -6.67 -7.34 18.45
N VAL A 81 -6.34 -8.20 17.48
CA VAL A 81 -6.33 -9.67 17.67
C VAL A 81 -5.02 -10.15 18.27
N TYR A 82 -3.90 -9.62 17.81
CA TYR A 82 -2.58 -10.01 18.28
C TYR A 82 -2.21 -9.22 19.52
N LEU A 83 -2.12 -7.89 19.48
CA LEU A 83 -1.63 -7.12 20.63
C LEU A 83 -2.68 -6.92 21.75
N ASN A 84 -3.95 -7.21 21.50
CA ASN A 84 -5.08 -6.82 22.37
C ASN A 84 -5.14 -5.30 22.62
N GLU A 85 -4.70 -4.52 21.63
CA GLU A 85 -4.70 -3.06 21.66
C GLU A 85 -5.77 -2.55 20.69
N LEU A 86 -6.69 -1.73 21.20
CA LEU A 86 -7.66 -1.02 20.37
C LEU A 86 -7.16 0.41 20.12
N PRO A 87 -7.36 0.95 18.90
CA PRO A 87 -7.03 2.33 18.62
C PRO A 87 -7.74 3.27 19.60
N ARG A 88 -6.99 4.19 20.19
CA ARG A 88 -7.57 5.30 20.97
C ARG A 88 -8.36 6.22 20.05
N TRP A 89 -9.25 7.04 20.61
CA TRP A 89 -10.08 7.96 19.81
C TRP A 89 -9.27 8.82 18.83
N ASN A 90 -8.17 9.41 19.28
CA ASN A 90 -7.28 10.22 18.45
C ASN A 90 -6.60 9.40 17.34
N GLU A 91 -6.22 8.16 17.61
CA GLU A 91 -5.66 7.24 16.62
C GLU A 91 -6.70 6.81 15.59
N ALA A 92 -7.93 6.56 16.03
CA ALA A 92 -9.05 6.27 15.12
C ALA A 92 -9.35 7.45 14.19
N VAL A 93 -9.34 8.68 14.70
CA VAL A 93 -9.46 9.90 13.87
C VAL A 93 -8.30 10.01 12.89
N ALA A 94 -7.05 9.81 13.34
CA ALA A 94 -5.87 9.84 12.47
C ALA A 94 -5.96 8.79 11.35
N VAL A 95 -6.34 7.56 11.67
CA VAL A 95 -6.61 6.50 10.70
C VAL A 95 -7.68 6.94 9.70
N GLY A 96 -8.78 7.53 10.17
CA GLY A 96 -9.84 8.06 9.30
C GLY A 96 -9.35 9.12 8.32
N LEU A 97 -8.47 10.02 8.78
CA LEU A 97 -7.85 11.04 7.92
C LEU A 97 -6.93 10.42 6.86
N VAL A 98 -6.19 9.36 7.19
CA VAL A 98 -5.35 8.67 6.19
C VAL A 98 -6.22 7.95 5.16
N PHE A 99 -7.31 7.29 5.58
CA PHE A 99 -8.27 6.71 4.62
C PHE A 99 -8.90 7.76 3.71
N LEU A 100 -9.22 8.96 4.24
CA LEU A 100 -9.68 10.06 3.40
C LEU A 100 -8.62 10.46 2.37
N ALA A 101 -7.35 10.56 2.78
CA ALA A 101 -6.25 10.85 1.85
C ALA A 101 -6.12 9.79 0.75
N VAL A 102 -6.29 8.50 1.10
CA VAL A 102 -6.34 7.40 0.13
C VAL A 102 -7.47 7.62 -0.87
N VAL A 103 -8.69 7.91 -0.41
CA VAL A 103 -9.85 8.16 -1.28
C VAL A 103 -9.56 9.31 -2.24
N VAL A 104 -9.09 10.44 -1.72
CA VAL A 104 -8.75 11.63 -2.53
C VAL A 104 -7.71 11.30 -3.59
N ALA A 105 -6.66 10.56 -3.23
CA ALA A 105 -5.59 10.22 -4.15
C ALA A 105 -6.00 9.19 -5.22
N THR A 106 -7.12 8.48 -5.02
CA THR A 106 -7.72 7.58 -6.02
C THR A 106 -8.77 8.23 -6.90
N LEU A 107 -9.16 9.49 -6.64
CA LEU A 107 -10.10 10.21 -7.49
C LEU A 107 -9.53 10.35 -8.91
N PRO A 108 -10.37 10.26 -9.97
CA PRO A 108 -9.92 10.50 -11.33
C PRO A 108 -9.36 11.93 -11.44
N ALA A 109 -8.04 12.06 -11.57
CA ALA A 109 -7.45 13.31 -11.98
C ALA A 109 -7.75 13.50 -13.48
N ALA A 110 -8.19 14.70 -13.89
CA ALA A 110 -8.22 15.04 -15.30
C ALA A 110 -6.80 14.80 -15.85
N SER A 111 -6.67 13.84 -16.76
CA SER A 111 -5.41 13.56 -17.42
C SER A 111 -5.01 14.82 -18.18
N ALA A 112 -3.96 15.50 -17.75
CA ALA A 112 -3.33 16.52 -18.58
C ALA A 112 -3.00 15.85 -19.93
N PRO A 113 -3.40 16.45 -21.07
CA PRO A 113 -3.13 15.84 -22.37
C PRO A 113 -1.64 15.56 -22.49
N GLY A 114 -1.30 14.31 -22.84
CA GLY A 114 0.09 13.92 -23.02
C GLY A 114 0.77 14.77 -24.11
N PRO A 115 2.12 14.79 -24.16
CA PRO A 115 2.86 15.59 -25.12
C PRO A 115 2.41 15.39 -26.58
N HIS A 116 2.04 14.16 -26.95
CA HIS A 116 1.53 13.83 -28.28
C HIS A 116 0.13 14.39 -28.56
N ALA A 117 -0.74 14.44 -27.54
CA ALA A 117 -2.07 15.05 -27.66
C ALA A 117 -1.96 16.58 -27.79
N LEU A 118 -1.01 17.19 -27.08
CA LEU A 118 -0.68 18.61 -27.23
C LEU A 118 -0.15 18.94 -28.63
N LEU A 119 0.70 18.07 -29.20
CA LEU A 119 1.20 18.23 -30.57
C LEU A 119 0.11 18.04 -31.62
N ALA A 120 -0.81 17.10 -31.42
CA ALA A 120 -1.95 16.89 -32.32
C ALA A 120 -2.92 18.09 -32.29
N GLN A 121 -3.24 18.61 -31.10
CA GLN A 121 -4.04 19.83 -30.94
C GLN A 121 -3.35 21.07 -31.53
N ALA A 122 -2.03 21.18 -31.39
CA ALA A 122 -1.25 22.25 -32.01
C ALA A 122 -1.21 22.13 -33.55
N ALA A 123 -1.24 20.92 -34.09
CA ALA A 123 -1.28 20.67 -35.53
C ALA A 123 -2.66 20.98 -36.13
N GLU A 124 -3.74 20.67 -35.42
CA GLU A 124 -5.12 20.98 -35.82
C GLU A 124 -5.46 22.47 -35.80
N THR A 125 -4.76 23.25 -34.97
CA THR A 125 -4.98 24.71 -34.83
C THR A 125 -4.21 25.54 -35.87
N LEU A 126 -3.38 24.91 -36.71
CA LEU A 126 -2.71 25.58 -37.82
C LEU A 126 -3.69 25.80 -38.99
N PRO A 127 -3.74 27.01 -39.58
CA PRO A 127 -4.62 27.27 -40.73
C PRO A 127 -4.24 26.38 -41.92
N PRO A 128 -5.23 25.93 -42.72
CA PRO A 128 -4.95 25.16 -43.93
C PRO A 128 -4.13 26.03 -44.89
N ARG A 129 -3.01 25.47 -45.38
CA ARG A 129 -2.16 26.11 -46.39
C ARG A 129 -2.83 26.13 -47.75
#